data_AF-A0A7V8J3G5-F1
#
_entry.id   AF-A0A7V8J3G5-F1
#
_cell.length_a   1.000
_cell.length_b   1.000
_cell.length_c   1.000
_cell.angle_alpha   90.00
_cell.angle_beta   90.00
_cell.angle_gamma   90.00
#
_symmetry.space_group_name_H-M   'P 1'
#
loop_
_entity.id
_entity.type
_entity.pdbx_description
1 polymer ?
#
loop_
_entity_poly.entity_id
_entity_poly.type
_entity_poly.pdbx_seq_one_letter_code
_entity_poly.pdbx_strand_id
1 'polypeptide(L)'
;MTSKSESGNLVIRTGRLVVWTELGDSLLGTMTDKALAGMANIARASVVNRRNELSIPAFVAQAKKIKYTWSEAEIELLGTMSDVDVGESIGKPANIVRAKRESLDISRFGLKWTEEIVSMLGAVYDKDVAAASGFSMTSVERKRRSLNIPPFNAVKWDESKISLLGTMSDSKVAKILGVSSFPVYQKRKALGIPAAHKPQDRQI
;
A
#
# COMPACT_ATOMS: atom_id res chain seq x y z
N MET A 1 18.34 -54.42 -12.03
CA MET A 1 16.95 -54.50 -12.54
C MET A 1 16.07 -53.70 -11.60
N THR A 2 15.80 -52.47 -12.06
CA THR A 2 14.64 -51.59 -11.81
C THR A 2 14.01 -51.52 -10.41
N SER A 3 14.35 -50.39 -9.78
CA SER A 3 13.62 -49.60 -8.78
C SER A 3 12.10 -49.83 -8.72
N LYS A 4 11.65 -50.24 -7.54
CA LYS A 4 10.26 -50.07 -7.10
C LYS A 4 10.10 -48.68 -6.47
N SER A 5 9.02 -47.99 -6.87
CA SER A 5 8.32 -46.90 -6.15
C SER A 5 8.63 -45.41 -6.43
N GLU A 6 9.02 -45.02 -7.65
CA GLU A 6 9.05 -43.57 -8.01
C GLU A 6 7.68 -43.00 -8.43
N SER A 7 6.69 -43.84 -8.72
CA SER A 7 5.46 -43.48 -9.45
C SER A 7 4.43 -42.61 -8.71
N GLY A 8 4.74 -42.10 -7.51
CA GLY A 8 3.80 -41.31 -6.70
C GLY A 8 4.37 -40.09 -5.99
N ASN A 9 5.68 -39.85 -6.06
CA ASN A 9 6.31 -38.73 -5.35
C ASN A 9 6.38 -37.50 -6.26
N LEU A 10 5.97 -36.33 -5.74
CA LEU A 10 6.06 -35.05 -6.45
C LEU A 10 7.51 -34.55 -6.57
N VAL A 11 8.34 -34.90 -5.58
CA VAL A 11 9.77 -34.59 -5.55
C VAL A 11 10.50 -35.71 -4.80
N ILE A 12 11.77 -35.94 -5.14
CA ILE A 12 12.67 -36.84 -4.42
C ILE A 12 13.69 -35.98 -3.67
N ARG A 13 13.84 -36.23 -2.36
CA ARG A 13 14.78 -35.48 -1.51
C ARG A 13 16.09 -36.24 -1.36
N THR A 14 17.17 -35.64 -1.84
CA THR A 14 18.54 -36.15 -1.65
C THR A 14 19.33 -35.13 -0.81
N GLY A 15 19.16 -35.22 0.51
CA GLY A 15 19.74 -34.26 1.45
C GLY A 15 19.09 -32.87 1.34
N ARG A 16 19.88 -31.85 0.97
CA ARG A 16 19.38 -30.48 0.71
C ARG A 16 18.84 -30.29 -0.71
N LEU A 17 19.08 -31.25 -1.61
CA LEU A 17 18.65 -31.17 -3.00
C LEU A 17 17.22 -31.72 -3.15
N VAL A 18 16.43 -31.00 -3.94
CA VAL A 18 15.07 -31.37 -4.31
C VAL A 18 15.10 -31.71 -5.79
N VAL A 19 14.89 -32.98 -6.11
CA VAL A 19 14.82 -33.47 -7.50
C VAL A 19 13.35 -33.54 -7.90
N TRP A 20 13.00 -32.85 -8.98
CA TRP A 20 11.64 -32.83 -9.51
C TRP A 20 11.34 -34.10 -10.31
N THR A 21 10.16 -34.68 -10.09
CA THR A 21 9.65 -35.79 -10.90
C THR A 21 8.75 -35.26 -12.01
N GLU A 22 8.45 -36.10 -13.02
CA GLU A 22 7.51 -35.74 -14.08
C GLU A 22 6.13 -35.36 -13.50
N LEU A 23 5.67 -36.07 -12.47
CA LEU A 23 4.44 -35.77 -11.76
C LEU A 23 4.50 -34.39 -11.08
N GLY A 24 5.61 -34.06 -10.41
CA GLY A 24 5.82 -32.75 -9.79
C GLY A 24 5.82 -31.60 -10.79
N ASP A 25 6.53 -31.78 -11.92
CA ASP A 25 6.57 -30.77 -12.99
C ASP A 25 5.18 -30.57 -13.63
N SER A 26 4.41 -31.65 -13.81
CA SER A 26 3.05 -31.59 -14.38
C SER A 26 2.06 -30.74 -13.56
N LEU A 27 2.31 -30.57 -12.25
CA LEU A 27 1.44 -29.80 -11.37
C LEU A 27 1.79 -28.31 -11.31
N LEU A 28 2.94 -27.89 -11.84
CA LEU A 28 3.34 -26.49 -11.88
C LEU A 28 2.34 -25.69 -12.74
N GLY A 29 1.85 -24.57 -12.20
CA GLY A 29 0.88 -23.72 -12.89
C GLY A 29 -0.56 -24.24 -12.91
N THR A 30 -0.83 -25.46 -12.43
CA THR A 30 -2.20 -26.01 -12.29
C THR A 30 -2.86 -25.65 -10.96
N MET A 31 -2.04 -25.31 -9.96
CA MET A 31 -2.45 -24.92 -8.62
C MET A 31 -1.49 -23.87 -8.06
N THR A 32 -1.85 -23.23 -6.95
CA THR A 32 -0.97 -22.21 -6.35
C THR A 32 0.36 -22.83 -5.92
N ASP A 33 1.46 -22.09 -6.10
CA ASP A 33 2.80 -22.51 -5.65
C ASP A 33 2.83 -22.89 -4.16
N LYS A 34 1.96 -22.26 -3.34
CA LYS A 34 1.80 -22.59 -1.91
C LYS A 34 1.18 -23.97 -1.71
N ALA A 35 0.14 -24.32 -2.46
CA ALA A 35 -0.53 -25.61 -2.36
C ALA A 35 0.41 -26.74 -2.79
N LEU A 36 1.07 -26.59 -3.94
CA LEU A 36 2.03 -27.56 -4.43
C LEU A 36 3.21 -27.73 -3.47
N ALA A 37 3.74 -26.63 -2.91
CA ALA A 37 4.79 -26.68 -1.89
C ALA A 37 4.36 -27.45 -0.63
N GLY A 38 3.10 -27.26 -0.19
CA GLY A 38 2.52 -28.00 0.92
C GLY A 38 2.39 -29.50 0.63
N MET A 39 1.92 -29.86 -0.57
CA MET A 39 1.78 -31.26 -0.99
C MET A 39 3.13 -31.96 -1.12
N ALA A 40 4.13 -31.28 -1.69
CA ALA A 40 5.49 -31.80 -1.87
C ALA A 40 6.37 -31.63 -0.62
N ASN A 41 5.85 -31.01 0.45
CA ASN A 41 6.57 -30.67 1.68
C ASN A 41 7.93 -29.98 1.43
N ILE A 42 7.95 -29.00 0.52
CA ILE A 42 9.14 -28.22 0.16
C ILE A 42 8.90 -26.72 0.36
N ALA A 43 9.96 -25.93 0.29
CA ALA A 43 9.84 -24.49 0.34
C ALA A 43 9.08 -23.98 -0.89
N ARG A 44 8.17 -23.01 -0.70
CA ARG A 44 7.46 -22.33 -1.80
C ARG A 44 8.42 -21.77 -2.86
N ALA A 45 9.59 -21.27 -2.43
CA ALA A 45 10.60 -20.74 -3.33
C ALA A 45 11.12 -21.79 -4.33
N SER A 46 11.24 -23.06 -3.91
CA SER A 46 11.66 -24.15 -4.79
C SER A 46 10.65 -24.38 -5.93
N VAL A 47 9.34 -24.29 -5.63
CA VAL A 47 8.27 -24.37 -6.62
C VAL A 47 8.30 -23.17 -7.58
N VAL A 48 8.47 -21.96 -7.04
CA VAL A 48 8.57 -20.73 -7.85
C VAL A 48 9.75 -20.79 -8.81
N ASN A 49 10.92 -21.21 -8.32
CA ASN A 49 12.14 -21.30 -9.14
C ASN A 49 11.98 -22.34 -10.25
N ARG A 50 11.49 -23.54 -9.92
CA ARG A 50 11.24 -24.58 -10.92
C ARG A 50 10.22 -24.13 -11.97
N ARG A 51 9.13 -23.50 -11.52
CA ARG A 51 8.11 -22.95 -12.40
C ARG A 51 8.71 -21.91 -13.37
N ASN A 52 9.56 -21.02 -12.88
CA ASN A 52 10.23 -20.01 -13.70
C ASN A 52 11.28 -20.62 -14.65
N GLU A 53 12.05 -21.62 -14.21
CA GLU A 53 13.00 -22.38 -15.06
C GLU A 53 12.28 -22.98 -16.27
N LEU A 54 11.09 -23.55 -16.06
CA LEU A 54 10.26 -24.12 -17.12
C LEU A 54 9.39 -23.09 -17.85
N SER A 55 9.56 -21.79 -17.54
CA SER A 55 8.77 -20.68 -18.11
C SER A 55 7.25 -20.86 -17.98
N ILE A 56 6.81 -21.53 -16.91
CA ILE A 56 5.39 -21.76 -16.63
C ILE A 56 4.83 -20.52 -15.89
N PRO A 57 3.72 -19.92 -16.32
CA PRO A 57 3.06 -18.85 -15.57
C PRO A 57 2.56 -19.34 -14.21
N ALA A 58 2.58 -18.46 -13.19
CA ALA A 58 1.99 -18.77 -11.90
C ALA A 58 0.48 -19.04 -12.04
N PHE A 59 -0.04 -20.02 -11.31
CA PHE A 59 -1.48 -20.25 -11.23
C PHE A 59 -2.14 -19.05 -10.56
N VAL A 60 -2.95 -18.33 -11.33
CA VAL A 60 -3.82 -17.27 -10.81
C VAL A 60 -5.22 -17.85 -10.71
N ALA A 61 -5.60 -18.28 -9.50
CA ALA A 61 -7.01 -18.57 -9.24
C ALA A 61 -7.81 -17.30 -9.53
N GLN A 62 -8.71 -17.35 -10.51
CA GLN A 62 -9.61 -16.24 -10.78
C GLN A 62 -10.62 -16.18 -9.64
N ALA A 63 -10.24 -15.50 -8.55
CA ALA A 63 -11.11 -15.32 -7.40
C ALA A 63 -12.42 -14.68 -7.88
N LYS A 64 -13.54 -15.35 -7.63
CA LYS A 64 -14.86 -14.83 -7.98
C LYS A 64 -15.01 -13.47 -7.30
N LYS A 65 -15.09 -12.39 -8.08
CA LYS A 65 -15.25 -11.03 -7.57
C LYS A 65 -16.69 -10.90 -7.05
N ILE A 66 -16.91 -11.22 -5.78
CA ILE A 66 -18.21 -11.06 -5.13
C ILE A 66 -18.53 -9.56 -5.11
N LYS A 67 -19.64 -9.18 -5.74
CA LYS A 67 -20.17 -7.82 -5.69
C LYS A 67 -21.09 -7.72 -4.48
N TYR A 68 -20.71 -6.89 -3.51
CA TYR A 68 -21.53 -6.65 -2.33
C TYR A 68 -22.55 -5.54 -2.60
N THR A 69 -23.82 -5.85 -2.36
CA THR A 69 -24.93 -4.88 -2.33
C THR A 69 -25.10 -4.34 -0.91
N TRP A 70 -25.69 -3.14 -0.82
CA TRP A 70 -25.92 -2.40 0.42
C TRP A 70 -27.38 -1.96 0.49
N SER A 71 -28.06 -2.35 1.56
CA SER A 71 -29.38 -1.85 1.95
C SER A 71 -29.25 -0.61 2.85
N GLU A 72 -30.33 0.13 3.02
CA GLU A 72 -30.37 1.30 3.90
C GLU A 72 -30.07 0.94 5.35
N ALA A 73 -30.67 -0.13 5.88
CA ALA A 73 -30.41 -0.63 7.23
C ALA A 73 -28.93 -1.02 7.45
N GLU A 74 -28.26 -1.60 6.45
CA GLU A 74 -26.81 -1.90 6.54
C GLU A 74 -25.95 -0.63 6.52
N ILE A 75 -26.40 0.44 5.86
CA ILE A 75 -25.69 1.73 5.84
C ILE A 75 -25.83 2.43 7.19
N GLU A 76 -26.98 2.34 7.84
CA GLU A 76 -27.21 2.90 9.18
C GLU A 76 -26.33 2.26 10.27
N LEU A 77 -25.91 1.01 10.09
CA LEU A 77 -24.95 0.34 10.99
C LEU A 77 -23.52 0.88 10.85
N LEU A 78 -23.17 1.56 9.76
CA LEU A 78 -21.81 2.04 9.54
C LEU A 78 -21.45 3.14 10.54
N GLY A 79 -20.40 2.90 11.33
CA GLY A 79 -19.91 3.86 12.33
C GLY A 79 -20.63 3.83 13.67
N THR A 80 -21.65 2.98 13.87
CA THR A 80 -22.30 2.76 15.17
C THR A 80 -21.56 1.75 16.05
N MET A 81 -20.78 0.86 15.43
CA MET A 81 -19.88 -0.10 16.06
C MET A 81 -18.65 -0.33 15.16
N SER A 82 -17.71 -1.20 15.55
CA SER A 82 -16.50 -1.40 14.77
C SER A 82 -16.80 -1.99 13.38
N ASP A 83 -15.95 -1.71 12.38
CA ASP A 83 -16.09 -2.27 11.02
C ASP A 83 -16.08 -3.82 11.04
N VAL A 84 -15.53 -4.44 12.09
CA VAL A 84 -15.54 -5.89 12.32
C VAL A 84 -16.91 -6.35 12.79
N ASP A 85 -17.45 -5.73 13.84
CA ASP A 85 -18.75 -6.11 14.42
C ASP A 85 -19.90 -5.90 13.43
N VAL A 86 -19.86 -4.80 12.66
CA VAL A 86 -20.81 -4.57 11.55
C VAL A 86 -20.68 -5.70 10.53
N GLY A 87 -19.45 -6.06 10.16
CA GLY A 87 -19.19 -7.11 9.18
C GLY A 87 -19.72 -8.48 9.61
N GLU A 88 -19.52 -8.83 10.88
CA GLU A 88 -20.09 -10.04 11.49
C GLU A 88 -21.62 -10.01 11.50
N SER A 89 -22.22 -8.84 11.79
CA SER A 89 -23.68 -8.67 11.85
C SER A 89 -24.36 -8.79 10.48
N ILE A 90 -23.72 -8.31 9.40
CA ILE A 90 -24.31 -8.26 8.05
C ILE A 90 -23.72 -9.31 7.09
N GLY A 91 -22.81 -10.16 7.57
CA GLY A 91 -22.14 -11.18 6.77
C GLY A 91 -21.23 -10.62 5.66
N LYS A 92 -20.64 -9.44 5.87
CA LYS A 92 -19.70 -8.83 4.91
C LYS A 92 -18.30 -8.70 5.52
N PRO A 93 -17.22 -8.91 4.76
CA PRO A 93 -15.87 -8.72 5.27
C PRO A 93 -15.61 -7.29 5.76
N ALA A 94 -14.90 -7.14 6.89
CA ALA A 94 -14.64 -5.85 7.52
C ALA A 94 -13.96 -4.82 6.58
N ASN A 95 -13.12 -5.27 5.64
CA ASN A 95 -12.50 -4.39 4.64
C ASN A 95 -13.52 -3.81 3.64
N ILE A 96 -14.60 -4.54 3.34
CA ILE A 96 -15.69 -4.07 2.48
C ILE A 96 -16.58 -3.08 3.24
N VAL A 97 -16.87 -3.37 4.52
CA VAL A 97 -17.56 -2.45 5.42
C VAL A 97 -16.81 -1.14 5.54
N ARG A 98 -15.52 -1.22 5.85
CA ARG A 98 -14.61 -0.07 5.87
C ARG A 98 -14.67 0.70 4.58
N ALA A 99 -14.52 0.05 3.42
CA ALA A 99 -14.53 0.72 2.13
C ALA A 99 -15.85 1.48 1.88
N LYS A 100 -16.99 0.87 2.24
CA LYS A 100 -18.30 1.53 2.12
C LYS A 100 -18.43 2.72 3.08
N ARG A 101 -18.11 2.55 4.36
CA ARG A 101 -18.11 3.62 5.36
C ARG A 101 -17.28 4.81 4.89
N GLU A 102 -16.09 4.53 4.38
CA GLU A 102 -15.16 5.51 3.85
C GLU A 102 -15.69 6.22 2.59
N SER A 103 -16.40 5.52 1.71
CA SER A 103 -17.03 6.12 0.51
C SER A 103 -18.16 7.09 0.83
N LEU A 104 -18.79 6.93 2.01
CA LEU A 104 -19.86 7.80 2.51
C LEU A 104 -19.34 8.89 3.45
N ASP A 105 -18.01 9.02 3.58
CA ASP A 105 -17.32 9.92 4.54
C ASP A 105 -17.78 9.74 6.00
N ILE A 106 -18.23 8.55 6.36
CA ILE A 106 -18.63 8.21 7.71
C ILE A 106 -17.37 7.94 8.56
N SER A 107 -17.32 8.53 9.74
CA SER A 107 -16.19 8.37 10.66
C SER A 107 -16.17 6.97 11.26
N ARG A 108 -14.98 6.52 11.66
CA ARG A 108 -14.86 5.24 12.38
C ARG A 108 -15.59 5.35 13.72
N PHE A 109 -16.10 4.23 14.22
CA PHE A 109 -16.73 4.18 15.53
C PHE A 109 -15.82 4.77 16.62
N GLY A 110 -16.43 5.52 17.54
CA GLY A 110 -15.76 6.20 18.65
C GLY A 110 -15.02 7.49 18.28
N LEU A 111 -14.97 7.89 17.00
CA LEU A 111 -14.32 9.13 16.57
C LEU A 111 -15.22 10.00 15.72
N LYS A 112 -15.19 11.30 16.00
CA LYS A 112 -16.02 12.30 15.33
C LYS A 112 -15.13 13.45 14.86
N TRP A 113 -15.41 13.94 13.66
CA TRP A 113 -14.85 15.21 13.19
C TRP A 113 -15.56 16.34 13.93
N THR A 114 -14.89 16.92 14.92
CA THR A 114 -15.34 18.14 15.58
C THR A 114 -14.95 19.36 14.76
N GLU A 115 -15.61 20.49 15.00
CA GLU A 115 -15.26 21.77 14.37
C GLU A 115 -13.81 22.16 14.64
N GLU A 116 -13.33 21.90 15.85
CA GLU A 116 -11.93 22.12 16.25
C GLU A 116 -10.96 21.33 15.37
N ILE A 117 -11.18 20.02 15.19
CA ILE A 117 -10.32 19.18 14.34
C ILE A 117 -10.39 19.62 12.88
N VAL A 118 -11.58 19.97 12.39
CA VAL A 118 -11.76 20.45 11.01
C VAL A 118 -11.03 21.77 10.78
N SER A 119 -11.00 22.67 11.78
CA SER A 119 -10.28 23.95 11.69
C SER A 119 -8.76 23.79 11.56
N MET A 120 -8.21 22.67 12.05
CA MET A 120 -6.78 22.37 11.94
C MET A 120 -6.38 21.91 10.52
N LEU A 121 -7.33 21.42 9.72
CA LEU A 121 -7.05 20.91 8.37
C LEU A 121 -6.52 22.04 7.48
N GLY A 122 -5.32 21.85 6.91
CA GLY A 122 -4.67 22.87 6.08
C GLY A 122 -4.05 24.04 6.84
N ALA A 123 -4.36 24.21 8.13
CA ALA A 123 -3.73 25.18 9.02
C ALA A 123 -2.42 24.65 9.64
N VAL A 124 -2.34 23.34 9.88
CA VAL A 124 -1.13 22.62 10.32
C VAL A 124 -0.93 21.35 9.50
N TYR A 125 0.21 20.66 9.65
CA TYR A 125 0.45 19.43 8.89
C TYR A 125 -0.57 18.34 9.24
N ASP A 126 -0.99 17.56 8.24
CA ASP A 126 -1.94 16.45 8.41
C ASP A 126 -1.48 15.42 9.47
N LYS A 127 -0.15 15.25 9.65
CA LYS A 127 0.43 14.40 10.71
C LYS A 127 0.14 14.92 12.13
N ASP A 128 0.12 16.24 12.31
CA ASP A 128 -0.07 16.88 13.61
C ASP A 128 -1.56 16.87 13.95
N VAL A 129 -2.44 17.08 12.96
CA VAL A 129 -3.88 16.85 13.11
C VAL A 129 -4.17 15.40 13.48
N ALA A 130 -3.53 14.44 12.83
CA ALA A 130 -3.69 13.01 13.14
C ALA A 130 -3.29 12.69 14.58
N ALA A 131 -2.15 13.23 15.04
CA ALA A 131 -1.69 13.04 16.41
C ALA A 131 -2.64 13.66 17.44
N ALA A 132 -3.17 14.86 17.18
CA ALA A 132 -4.08 15.56 18.09
C ALA A 132 -5.49 14.94 18.13
N SER A 133 -5.97 14.41 17.00
CA SER A 133 -7.35 13.92 16.87
C SER A 133 -7.51 12.42 17.06
N GLY A 134 -6.43 11.63 17.01
CA GLY A 134 -6.49 10.16 17.01
C GLY A 134 -6.97 9.53 15.70
N PHE A 135 -7.21 10.35 14.66
CA PHE A 135 -7.43 9.87 13.29
C PHE A 135 -6.13 9.37 12.66
N SER A 136 -6.26 8.48 11.67
CA SER A 136 -5.11 8.14 10.83
C SER A 136 -4.77 9.31 9.90
N MET A 137 -3.48 9.46 9.55
CA MET A 137 -3.03 10.46 8.56
C MET A 137 -3.81 10.35 7.25
N THR A 138 -4.11 9.14 6.77
CA THR A 138 -4.92 8.91 5.57
C THR A 138 -6.36 9.41 5.73
N SER A 139 -6.95 9.28 6.93
CA SER A 139 -8.29 9.80 7.23
C SER A 139 -8.31 11.33 7.22
N VAL A 140 -7.29 11.96 7.81
CA VAL A 140 -7.09 13.42 7.80
C VAL A 140 -6.92 13.93 6.37
N GLU A 141 -6.03 13.32 5.57
CA GLU A 141 -5.86 13.66 4.16
C GLU A 141 -7.16 13.55 3.37
N ARG A 142 -7.92 12.46 3.58
CA ARG A 142 -9.18 12.27 2.87
C ARG A 142 -10.21 13.33 3.27
N LYS A 143 -10.35 13.62 4.56
CA LYS A 143 -11.29 14.64 5.03
C LYS A 143 -10.91 16.02 4.53
N ARG A 144 -9.62 16.36 4.55
CA ARG A 144 -9.09 17.59 3.98
C ARG A 144 -9.42 17.70 2.49
N ARG A 145 -9.20 16.63 1.71
CA ARG A 145 -9.54 16.58 0.28
C ARG A 145 -11.05 16.64 0.01
N SER A 146 -11.89 15.99 0.81
CA SER A 146 -13.35 16.04 0.64
C SER A 146 -13.94 17.43 0.88
N LEU A 147 -13.27 18.23 1.72
CA LEU A 147 -13.58 19.64 1.95
C LEU A 147 -12.85 20.60 0.99
N ASN A 148 -12.14 20.08 -0.02
CA ASN A 148 -11.32 20.87 -0.96
C ASN A 148 -10.27 21.79 -0.29
N ILE A 149 -9.80 21.41 0.90
CA ILE A 149 -8.80 22.17 1.63
C ILE A 149 -7.39 21.79 1.10
N PRO A 150 -6.54 22.75 0.71
CA PRO A 150 -5.17 22.45 0.29
C PRO A 150 -4.33 21.94 1.48
N PRO A 151 -3.30 21.12 1.24
CA PRO A 151 -2.39 20.69 2.30
C PRO A 151 -1.68 21.89 2.91
N PHE A 152 -1.37 21.83 4.20
CA PHE A 152 -0.61 22.88 4.85
C PHE A 152 0.74 23.09 4.15
N ASN A 153 1.00 24.34 3.79
CA ASN A 153 2.26 24.76 3.20
C ASN A 153 2.98 25.71 4.18
N ALA A 154 4.00 25.19 4.87
CA ALA A 154 4.81 26.00 5.78
C ALA A 154 5.62 27.10 5.07
N VAL A 155 5.88 26.97 3.77
CA VAL A 155 6.69 27.94 3.03
C VAL A 155 5.80 29.03 2.46
N LYS A 156 5.85 30.21 3.09
CA LYS A 156 5.48 31.46 2.43
C LYS A 156 6.59 31.87 1.47
N TRP A 157 6.35 31.62 0.18
CA TRP A 157 7.27 31.94 -0.90
C TRP A 157 7.30 33.46 -1.13
N ASP A 158 8.47 34.06 -0.95
CA ASP A 158 8.79 35.42 -1.38
C ASP A 158 9.84 35.37 -2.51
N GLU A 159 10.17 36.52 -3.08
CA GLU A 159 11.16 36.63 -4.16
C GLU A 159 12.53 36.06 -3.76
N SER A 160 12.96 36.30 -2.52
CA SER A 160 14.24 35.81 -1.99
C SER A 160 14.28 34.28 -1.87
N LYS A 161 13.18 33.63 -1.50
CA LYS A 161 13.09 32.16 -1.43
C LYS A 161 12.95 31.55 -2.82
N ILE A 162 12.27 32.22 -3.75
CA ILE A 162 12.14 31.78 -5.14
C ILE A 162 13.50 31.83 -5.84
N SER A 163 14.31 32.87 -5.61
CA SER A 163 15.65 32.99 -6.22
C SER A 163 16.62 31.89 -5.78
N LEU A 164 16.38 31.24 -4.64
CA LEU A 164 17.16 30.07 -4.20
C LEU A 164 16.84 28.79 -5.01
N LEU A 165 15.67 28.70 -5.64
CA LEU A 165 15.26 27.52 -6.40
C LEU A 165 16.15 27.33 -7.63
N GLY A 166 16.65 26.12 -7.86
CA GLY A 166 17.52 25.81 -9.01
C GLY A 166 18.98 26.24 -8.86
N THR A 167 19.33 27.05 -7.86
CA THR A 167 20.74 27.43 -7.56
C THR A 167 21.53 26.29 -6.92
N MET A 168 20.86 25.45 -6.15
CA MET A 168 21.41 24.29 -5.46
C MET A 168 20.37 23.18 -5.36
N SER A 169 20.77 22.00 -4.89
CA SER A 169 19.84 20.87 -4.73
C SER A 169 18.65 21.22 -3.85
N ASP A 170 17.45 20.72 -4.17
CA ASP A 170 16.22 20.95 -3.41
C ASP A 170 16.40 20.67 -1.90
N SER A 171 17.20 19.67 -1.53
CA SER A 171 17.52 19.36 -0.12
C SER A 171 18.35 20.43 0.60
N LYS A 172 19.26 21.13 -0.11
CA LYS A 172 20.05 22.23 0.46
C LYS A 172 19.19 23.48 0.65
N VAL A 173 18.38 23.83 -0.35
CA VAL A 173 17.40 24.91 -0.23
C VAL A 173 16.43 24.64 0.93
N ALA A 174 15.94 23.40 1.04
CA ALA A 174 15.06 23.00 2.13
C ALA A 174 15.70 23.16 3.52
N LYS A 175 16.98 22.80 3.67
CA LYS A 175 17.73 23.05 4.91
C LYS A 175 17.84 24.54 5.24
N ILE A 176 18.12 25.39 4.25
CA ILE A 176 18.20 26.86 4.45
C ILE A 176 16.84 27.41 4.87
N LEU A 177 15.76 26.92 4.26
CA LEU A 177 14.40 27.37 4.55
C LEU A 177 13.78 26.71 5.79
N GLY A 178 14.47 25.76 6.43
CA GLY A 178 13.97 25.03 7.60
C GLY A 178 12.76 24.14 7.31
N VAL A 179 12.60 23.66 6.06
CA VAL A 179 11.44 22.87 5.62
C VAL A 179 11.87 21.53 5.03
N SER A 180 10.90 20.66 4.73
CA SER A 180 11.15 19.43 3.97
C SER A 180 11.48 19.75 2.51
N SER A 181 12.16 18.82 1.81
CA SER A 181 12.54 19.00 0.40
C SER A 181 11.35 19.01 -0.57
N PHE A 182 10.19 18.48 -0.15
CA PHE A 182 9.03 18.31 -1.02
C PHE A 182 8.35 19.63 -1.44
N PRO A 183 8.04 20.59 -0.54
CA PRO A 183 7.56 21.93 -0.92
C PRO A 183 8.49 22.66 -1.89
N VAL A 184 9.81 22.53 -1.71
CA VAL A 184 10.82 23.13 -2.59
C VAL A 184 10.77 22.51 -3.98
N TYR A 185 10.78 21.18 -4.06
CA TYR A 185 10.62 20.42 -5.31
C TYR A 185 9.33 20.81 -6.05
N GLN A 186 8.19 20.84 -5.34
CA GLN A 186 6.88 21.19 -5.89
C GLN A 186 6.88 22.61 -6.46
N LYS A 187 7.40 23.59 -5.70
CA LYS A 187 7.46 24.99 -6.16
C LYS A 187 8.39 25.15 -7.36
N ARG A 188 9.57 24.53 -7.32
CA ARG A 188 10.53 24.54 -8.44
C ARG A 188 9.91 23.97 -9.71
N LYS A 189 9.24 22.82 -9.61
CA LYS A 189 8.51 22.18 -10.73
C LYS A 189 7.36 23.06 -11.25
N ALA A 190 6.57 23.66 -10.36
CA ALA A 190 5.46 24.54 -10.74
C ALA A 190 5.94 25.80 -11.49
N LEU A 191 7.15 26.30 -11.18
CA LEU A 191 7.78 27.43 -11.87
C LEU A 191 8.64 27.01 -13.09
N GLY A 192 8.69 25.72 -13.44
CA GLY A 192 9.48 25.23 -14.56
C GLY A 192 11.00 25.33 -14.38
N ILE A 193 11.48 25.57 -13.16
CA ILE A 193 12.91 25.78 -12.89
C ILE A 193 13.64 24.42 -12.93
N PRO A 194 14.73 24.26 -13.72
CA PRO A 194 15.52 23.03 -13.73
C PRO A 194 16.14 22.71 -12.36
N ALA A 195 16.35 21.42 -12.08
CA ALA A 195 17.09 21.04 -10.88
C ALA A 195 18.57 21.46 -11.03
N ALA A 196 19.17 21.95 -9.94
CA ALA A 196 20.61 22.23 -9.94
C ALA A 196 21.38 20.94 -10.30
N HIS A 197 22.24 21.03 -11.30
CA HIS A 197 23.03 19.90 -11.78
C HIS A 197 23.88 19.34 -10.63
N LYS A 198 23.86 18.02 -10.41
CA LYS A 198 24.80 17.38 -9.47
C LYS A 198 26.18 17.39 -10.11
N PRO A 199 27.22 18.00 -9.52
CA PRO A 199 28.57 17.51 -9.76
C PRO A 199 28.60 16.07 -9.24
N GLN A 200 28.95 15.11 -10.10
CA GLN A 200 29.30 13.78 -9.61
C GLN A 200 30.61 13.93 -8.85
N ASP A 201 30.58 13.95 -7.52
CA ASP A 201 31.78 13.68 -6.72
C ASP A 201 32.17 12.22 -6.96
N ARG A 202 32.93 11.97 -8.03
CA ARG A 202 33.88 10.84 -8.05
C ARG A 202 35.12 11.34 -7.34
N GLN A 203 35.20 11.06 -6.04
CA GLN A 203 36.49 11.12 -5.36
C GLN A 203 37.31 9.90 -5.79
N ILE A 204 38.55 10.19 -6.16
CA ILE A 204 39.65 9.32 -6.59
C ILE A 204 40.12 8.48 -5.40
#